data_AF-A0A7Z1ILR4-F1
#
_entry.id   AF-A0A7Z1ILR4-F1
#
_cell.length_a   1.000
_cell.length_b   1.000
_cell.length_c   1.000
_cell.angle_alpha   90.00
_cell.angle_beta   90.00
_cell.angle_gamma   90.00
#
_symmetry.space_group_name_H-M   'P 1'
#
loop_
_entity.id
_entity.type
_entity.pdbx_description
1 polymer ?
#
loop_
_entity_poly.entity_id
_entity_poly.type
_entity_poly.pdbx_seq_one_letter_code
_entity_poly.pdbx_strand_id
1 'polypeptide(L)'
;MLKELWRKLGAEFLHSDGADGQRGDGLYPGGAGVSHGVRLLPHITHTGEFHLERLTSLLRARYGKSFVVPDDTAASDHSLKQVISFAARTQDQDIQRELLLFYLNCSPVIQEYLRAETPLGQGPFFAG
;
A
#
# COMPACT_ATOMS: atom_id res chain seq x y z
N MET A 1 18.07 5.13 -4.03
CA MET A 1 17.21 6.04 -3.25
C MET A 1 15.91 5.39 -2.76
N LEU A 2 15.01 4.85 -3.61
CA LEU A 2 13.78 4.16 -3.12
C LEU A 2 14.07 2.91 -2.26
N LYS A 3 14.99 2.05 -2.73
CA LYS A 3 15.49 0.89 -1.96
C LYS A 3 16.12 1.29 -0.62
N GLU A 4 16.71 2.49 -0.54
CA GLU A 4 17.29 3.01 0.70
C GLU A 4 16.25 3.60 1.63
N LEU A 5 15.19 4.21 1.10
CA LEU A 5 14.07 4.74 1.87
C LEU A 5 13.23 3.61 2.47
N TRP A 6 12.86 2.58 1.69
CA TRP A 6 12.18 1.40 2.22
C TRP A 6 13.04 0.60 3.19
N ARG A 7 14.36 0.54 2.96
CA ARG A 7 15.28 -0.13 3.88
C ARG A 7 15.53 0.68 5.16
N LYS A 8 15.57 2.02 5.09
CA LYS A 8 15.62 2.90 6.29
C LYS A 8 14.31 2.84 7.08
N LEU A 9 13.16 2.89 6.39
CA LEU A 9 11.85 2.68 7.00
C LEU A 9 11.66 1.23 7.47
N GLY A 10 12.34 0.23 6.93
CA GLY A 10 12.30 -1.13 7.48
C GLY A 10 13.19 -1.31 8.71
N ALA A 11 14.40 -0.73 8.67
CA ALA A 11 15.42 -0.89 9.71
C ALA A 11 15.11 -0.09 11.01
N GLU A 12 14.51 1.10 10.89
CA GLU A 12 14.09 1.91 12.05
C GLU A 12 12.88 1.31 12.80
N PHE A 13 12.21 0.30 12.24
CA PHE A 13 11.01 -0.33 12.81
C PHE A 13 11.29 -1.67 13.52
N LEU A 14 12.52 -2.19 13.45
CA LEU A 14 12.93 -3.37 14.22
C LEU A 14 13.24 -3.04 15.69
N HIS A 15 13.31 -1.75 16.04
CA HIS A 15 13.51 -1.28 17.42
C HIS A 15 12.22 -0.70 17.98
N SER A 16 11.22 -1.54 18.15
CA SER A 16 10.20 -1.32 19.18
C SER A 16 9.82 -2.69 19.72
N ASP A 17 10.76 -3.28 20.46
CA ASP A 17 10.51 -4.47 21.25
C ASP A 17 9.58 -4.10 22.41
N GLY A 18 8.29 -4.28 22.15
CA GLY A 18 7.22 -4.24 23.13
C GLY A 18 6.50 -5.57 23.04
N ALA A 19 6.95 -6.52 23.83
CA ALA A 19 6.37 -7.85 23.98
C ALA A 19 4.85 -7.79 24.17
N ASP A 20 4.09 -8.53 23.38
CA ASP A 20 3.04 -9.39 23.91
C ASP A 20 2.67 -10.50 22.92
N GLY A 21 2.47 -11.70 23.46
CA GLY A 21 2.20 -12.89 22.68
C GLY A 21 0.72 -13.12 22.46
N GLN A 22 0.32 -13.56 21.26
CA GLN A 22 -0.79 -14.50 21.16
C GLN A 22 -0.75 -15.25 19.83
N ARG A 23 -0.75 -16.58 19.93
CA ARG A 23 -1.06 -17.52 18.85
C ARG A 23 -2.47 -17.26 18.32
N GLY A 24 -2.63 -17.30 17.01
CA GLY A 24 -3.95 -17.26 16.34
C GLY A 24 -3.88 -17.98 15.00
N ASP A 25 -4.27 -19.25 15.04
CA ASP A 25 -4.54 -20.12 13.90
C ASP A 25 -5.69 -19.55 13.05
N GLY A 26 -5.60 -19.68 11.72
CA GLY A 26 -6.54 -19.01 10.82
C GLY A 26 -6.36 -19.43 9.36
N LEU A 27 -6.77 -20.66 9.05
CA LEU A 27 -6.96 -21.17 7.69
C LEU A 27 -7.91 -20.26 6.89
N TYR A 28 -7.44 -19.76 5.74
CA TYR A 28 -8.31 -19.36 4.63
C TYR A 28 -7.92 -20.17 3.38
N PRO A 29 -8.86 -20.90 2.74
CA PRO A 29 -8.62 -21.51 1.44
C PRO A 29 -8.89 -20.44 0.37
N GLY A 30 -7.85 -19.84 -0.20
CA GLY A 30 -7.95 -18.84 -1.25
C GLY A 30 -7.21 -19.29 -2.51
N GLY A 31 -7.95 -19.44 -3.61
CA GLY A 31 -7.52 -20.12 -4.82
C GLY A 31 -6.25 -19.56 -5.46
N ALA A 32 -5.45 -20.49 -5.98
CA ALA A 32 -4.30 -20.23 -6.84
C ALA A 32 -4.75 -19.65 -8.19
N GLY A 33 -5.07 -18.36 -8.22
CA GLY A 33 -5.08 -17.58 -9.44
C GLY A 33 -3.64 -17.14 -9.73
N VAL A 34 -3.04 -17.70 -10.77
CA VAL A 34 -1.76 -17.22 -11.31
C VAL A 34 -2.04 -15.85 -11.95
N SER A 35 -2.13 -14.81 -11.14
CA SER A 35 -2.14 -13.43 -11.60
C SER A 35 -0.82 -13.21 -12.33
N HIS A 36 -0.86 -13.13 -13.66
CA HIS A 36 0.27 -12.64 -14.43
C HIS A 36 0.54 -11.22 -13.94
N GLY A 37 1.50 -11.11 -13.00
CA GLY A 37 1.66 -9.95 -12.13
C GLY A 37 1.95 -8.70 -12.93
N VAL A 38 0.97 -7.80 -13.01
CA VAL A 38 1.23 -6.41 -13.36
C VAL A 38 2.15 -5.87 -12.27
N ARG A 39 3.43 -5.74 -12.61
CA ARG A 39 4.45 -5.22 -11.70
C ARG A 39 4.14 -3.74 -11.48
N LEU A 40 3.73 -3.36 -10.27
CA LEU A 40 3.25 -2.00 -10.02
C LEU A 40 4.39 -0.98 -10.00
N LEU A 41 5.47 -1.30 -9.29
CA LEU A 41 6.59 -0.38 -9.02
C LEU A 41 7.22 0.25 -10.28
N PRO A 42 7.50 -0.47 -11.39
CA PRO A 42 8.08 0.12 -12.59
C PRO A 42 7.21 1.17 -13.30
N HIS A 43 5.95 1.31 -12.90
CA HIS A 43 4.96 2.16 -13.55
C HIS A 43 4.43 3.29 -12.65
N ILE A 44 5.04 3.46 -11.48
CA ILE A 44 4.80 4.59 -10.59
C ILE A 44 5.80 5.69 -10.95
N THR A 45 5.30 6.91 -11.16
CA THR A 45 6.17 8.06 -11.41
C THR A 45 6.88 8.50 -10.12
N HIS A 46 7.96 9.28 -10.24
CA HIS A 46 8.64 9.82 -9.05
C HIS A 46 7.71 10.65 -8.15
N THR A 47 6.78 11.41 -8.74
CA THR A 47 5.74 12.13 -8.00
C THR A 47 4.77 11.16 -7.30
N GLY A 48 4.41 10.05 -7.96
CA GLY A 48 3.63 8.98 -7.35
C GLY A 48 4.34 8.38 -6.13
N GLU A 49 5.64 8.10 -6.23
CA GLU A 49 6.44 7.59 -5.10
C GLU A 49 6.40 8.54 -3.90
N PHE A 50 6.53 9.85 -4.14
CA PHE A 50 6.45 10.88 -3.10
C PHE A 50 5.11 10.88 -2.36
N HIS A 51 3.99 10.75 -3.09
CA HIS A 51 2.66 10.67 -2.48
C HIS A 51 2.45 9.37 -1.71
N LEU A 52 3.01 8.26 -2.19
CA LEU A 52 2.97 6.99 -1.47
C LEU A 52 3.75 7.06 -0.14
N GLU A 53 4.90 7.74 -0.13
CA GLU A 53 5.70 7.97 1.09
C GLU A 53 4.93 8.82 2.11
N ARG A 54 4.28 9.90 1.66
CA ARG A 54 3.42 10.72 2.53
C ARG A 54 2.23 9.94 3.06
N LEU A 55 1.55 9.17 2.20
CA LEU A 55 0.42 8.34 2.58
C LEU A 55 0.80 7.34 3.67
N THR A 56 1.87 6.57 3.46
CA THR A 56 2.36 5.59 4.46
C THR A 56 2.79 6.26 5.77
N SER A 57 3.38 7.45 5.71
CA SER A 57 3.70 8.24 6.90
C SER A 57 2.46 8.67 7.69
N LEU A 58 1.39 9.11 7.01
CA LEU A 58 0.12 9.46 7.65
C LEU A 58 -0.55 8.24 8.30
N LEU A 59 -0.60 7.11 7.59
CA LEU A 59 -1.17 5.86 8.11
C LEU A 59 -0.45 5.38 9.37
N ARG A 60 0.87 5.50 9.41
CA ARG A 60 1.66 5.21 10.61
C ARG A 60 1.33 6.16 11.75
N ALA A 61 1.39 7.47 11.50
CA ALA A 61 1.23 8.47 12.54
C ALA A 61 -0.16 8.45 13.20
N ARG A 62 -1.22 8.16 12.42
CA ARG A 62 -2.60 8.21 12.90
C ARG A 62 -3.18 6.86 13.33
N TYR A 63 -2.70 5.77 12.73
CA TYR A 63 -3.29 4.43 12.93
C TYR A 63 -2.28 3.37 13.38
N GLY A 64 -1.00 3.72 13.58
CA GLY A 64 0.04 2.76 13.97
C GLY A 64 0.31 1.68 12.92
N LYS A 65 -0.16 1.86 11.67
CA LYS A 65 0.01 0.88 10.60
C LYS A 65 1.36 1.07 9.91
N SER A 66 2.19 0.03 9.97
CA SER A 66 3.41 -0.08 9.17
C SER A 66 3.20 -1.05 8.03
N PHE A 67 3.63 -0.66 6.83
CA PHE A 67 3.58 -1.51 5.65
C PHE A 67 5.01 -1.74 5.19
N VAL A 68 5.48 -2.97 5.32
CA VAL A 68 6.78 -3.39 4.79
C VAL A 68 6.57 -3.68 3.32
N VAL A 69 7.28 -2.98 2.44
CA VAL A 69 7.35 -3.30 1.01
C VAL A 69 8.66 -4.07 0.80
N PRO A 70 8.62 -5.41 0.65
CA PRO A 70 9.83 -6.20 0.49
C PRO A 70 10.52 -5.92 -0.85
N ASP A 71 11.83 -6.17 -0.92
CA ASP A 71 12.61 -6.06 -2.16
C ASP A 71 12.17 -7.05 -3.25
N ASP A 72 11.41 -8.09 -2.88
CA ASP A 72 10.73 -8.95 -3.84
C ASP A 72 9.54 -8.22 -4.47
N THR A 73 9.62 -7.98 -5.76
CA THR A 73 8.62 -7.29 -6.58
C THR A 73 7.20 -7.85 -6.40
N ALA A 74 6.99 -9.16 -6.28
CA ALA A 74 5.65 -9.70 -6.09
C ALA A 74 5.09 -9.39 -4.69
N ALA A 75 5.96 -9.45 -3.68
CA ALA A 75 5.59 -9.08 -2.31
C ALA A 75 5.36 -7.56 -2.18
N SER A 76 6.05 -6.74 -2.97
CA SER A 76 5.83 -5.30 -3.03
C SER A 76 4.45 -4.92 -3.57
N ASP A 77 3.93 -5.68 -4.54
CA ASP A 77 2.60 -5.45 -5.13
C ASP A 77 1.49 -5.74 -4.11
N HIS A 78 1.64 -6.81 -3.33
CA HIS A 78 0.72 -7.15 -2.25
C HIS A 78 0.72 -6.09 -1.14
N SER A 79 1.89 -5.65 -0.68
CA SER A 79 2.00 -4.59 0.34
C SER A 79 1.40 -3.28 -0.15
N LEU A 80 1.60 -2.92 -1.43
CA LEU A 80 0.96 -1.74 -2.02
C LEU A 80 -0.57 -1.87 -1.99
N LYS A 81 -1.13 -3.01 -2.42
CA LYS A 81 -2.58 -3.26 -2.33
C LYS A 81 -3.12 -3.12 -0.92
N GLN A 82 -2.38 -3.57 0.09
CA GLN A 82 -2.76 -3.41 1.50
C GLN A 82 -2.81 -1.94 1.93
N VAL A 83 -1.79 -1.16 1.59
CA VAL A 83 -1.76 0.30 1.84
C VAL A 83 -2.97 0.96 1.22
N ILE A 84 -3.18 0.74 -0.09
CA ILE A 84 -4.27 1.37 -0.86
C ILE A 84 -5.63 0.95 -0.31
N SER A 85 -5.82 -0.34 -0.01
CA SER A 85 -7.09 -0.84 0.53
C SER A 85 -7.42 -0.29 1.90
N PHE A 86 -6.40 -0.11 2.76
CA PHE A 86 -6.61 0.50 4.07
C PHE A 86 -6.94 1.99 3.94
N ALA A 87 -6.14 2.72 3.16
CA ALA A 87 -6.35 4.15 2.92
C ALA A 87 -7.75 4.41 2.35
N ALA A 88 -8.18 3.66 1.34
CA ALA A 88 -9.48 3.83 0.68
C ALA A 88 -10.69 3.73 1.62
N ARG A 89 -10.59 2.93 2.70
CA ARG A 89 -11.67 2.77 3.70
C ARG A 89 -11.66 3.81 4.80
N THR A 90 -10.62 4.64 4.88
CA THR A 90 -10.44 5.60 5.96
C THR A 90 -11.14 6.91 5.61
N GLN A 91 -11.89 7.52 6.53
CA GLN A 91 -12.59 8.80 6.30
C GLN A 91 -11.71 10.04 6.55
N ASP A 92 -10.40 9.86 6.63
CA ASP A 92 -9.44 10.91 6.94
C ASP A 92 -9.07 11.70 5.68
N GLN A 93 -9.31 13.01 5.71
CA GLN A 93 -9.16 13.89 4.55
C GLN A 93 -7.71 13.92 4.01
N ASP A 94 -6.69 13.91 4.87
CA ASP A 94 -5.30 14.01 4.43
C ASP A 94 -4.86 12.69 3.78
N ILE A 95 -5.30 11.57 4.34
CA ILE A 95 -5.06 10.23 3.77
C ILE A 95 -5.75 10.10 2.42
N GLN A 96 -7.01 10.52 2.32
CA GLN A 96 -7.78 10.49 1.09
C GLN A 96 -7.14 11.39 0.02
N ARG A 97 -6.62 12.58 0.41
CA ARG A 97 -5.87 13.47 -0.48
C ARG A 97 -4.60 12.82 -1.01
N GLU A 98 -3.75 12.27 -0.15
CA GLU A 98 -2.49 11.64 -0.61
C GLU A 98 -2.74 10.37 -1.44
N LEU A 99 -3.79 9.60 -1.12
CA LEU A 99 -4.23 8.46 -1.92
C LEU A 99 -4.65 8.88 -3.34
N LEU A 100 -5.45 9.94 -3.47
CA LEU A 100 -5.87 10.45 -4.77
C LEU A 100 -4.68 10.97 -5.58
N LEU A 101 -3.78 11.72 -4.94
CA LEU A 101 -2.59 12.27 -5.61
C LEU A 101 -1.63 11.16 -6.06
N PHE A 102 -1.46 10.12 -5.26
CA PHE A 102 -0.75 8.91 -5.68
C PHE A 102 -1.39 8.28 -6.93
N TYR A 103 -2.70 8.04 -6.89
CA TYR A 103 -3.42 7.40 -7.98
C TYR A 103 -3.33 8.19 -9.30
N LEU A 104 -3.52 9.51 -9.26
CA LEU A 104 -3.44 10.38 -10.44
C LEU A 104 -2.02 10.40 -11.06
N ASN A 105 -1.00 10.08 -10.28
CA ASN A 105 0.39 10.00 -10.73
C ASN A 105 0.82 8.58 -11.14
N CYS A 106 -0.11 7.63 -11.19
CA CYS A 106 0.11 6.30 -11.76
C CYS A 106 -0.21 6.26 -13.26
N SER A 107 0.42 5.36 -14.01
CA SER A 107 0.05 5.14 -15.42
C SER A 107 -1.40 4.63 -15.56
N PRO A 108 -2.06 4.82 -16.73
CA PRO A 108 -3.44 4.34 -16.92
C PRO A 108 -3.64 2.85 -16.64
N VAL A 109 -2.64 2.03 -16.97
CA VAL A 109 -2.65 0.58 -16.70
C VAL A 109 -2.68 0.29 -15.20
N ILE A 110 -1.87 1.02 -14.42
CA ILE A 110 -1.85 0.86 -12.96
C ILE A 110 -3.12 1.41 -12.32
N GLN A 111 -3.67 2.50 -12.84
CA GLN A 111 -4.93 3.05 -12.36
C GLN A 111 -6.09 2.04 -12.53
N GLU A 112 -6.22 1.41 -13.69
CA GLU A 112 -7.21 0.36 -13.92
C GLU A 112 -6.98 -0.84 -12.98
N TYR A 113 -5.72 -1.28 -12.85
CA TYR A 113 -5.37 -2.38 -11.96
C TYR A 113 -5.75 -2.09 -10.50
N LEU A 114 -5.41 -0.92 -9.97
CA LEU A 114 -5.73 -0.54 -8.59
C LEU A 114 -7.24 -0.42 -8.37
N ARG A 115 -8.01 0.04 -9.36
CA ARG A 115 -9.48 0.08 -9.30
C ARG A 115 -10.09 -1.32 -9.27
N ALA A 116 -9.55 -2.26 -10.05
CA ALA A 116 -10.05 -3.64 -10.10
C ALA A 116 -9.67 -4.44 -8.84
N GLU A 117 -8.48 -4.22 -8.30
CA GLU A 117 -7.88 -5.07 -7.26
C GLU A 117 -8.04 -4.53 -5.84
N THR A 118 -8.57 -3.32 -5.68
CA THR A 118 -8.74 -2.69 -4.36
C THR A 118 -10.12 -2.01 -4.24
N PRO A 119 -10.60 -1.73 -3.02
CA PRO A 119 -11.84 -0.98 -2.83
C PRO A 119 -11.82 0.46 -3.39
N LEU A 120 -10.67 0.95 -3.88
CA LEU A 120 -10.53 2.28 -4.46
C LEU A 120 -11.58 2.55 -5.54
N GLY A 121 -11.84 1.59 -6.44
CA GLY A 121 -12.82 1.75 -7.53
C GLY A 121 -14.27 1.88 -7.05
N GLN A 122 -14.57 1.50 -5.81
CA GLN A 122 -15.88 1.61 -5.17
C GLN A 122 -15.91 2.76 -4.15
N GLY A 123 -14.80 3.49 -3.99
CA GLY A 123 -14.64 4.53 -3.00
C GLY A 123 -15.33 5.84 -3.37
N PRO A 124 -15.40 6.80 -2.41
CA PRO A 124 -16.13 8.06 -2.58
C PRO A 124 -15.62 8.95 -3.72
N PHE A 125 -14.44 8.68 -4.26
CA PHE A 125 -13.88 9.38 -5.42
C PHE A 125 -14.39 8.87 -6.77
N PHE A 126 -14.84 7.61 -6.83
CA PHE A 126 -15.10 6.90 -8.08
C PHE A 126 -16.49 6.24 -8.13
N ALA A 127 -17.23 6.23 -7.03
CA ALA A 127 -18.64 5.85 -7.00
C ALA A 127 -19.49 6.95 -7.64
N GLY A 128 -19.74 6.82 -8.94
CA GLY A 128 -20.70 7.57 -9.74
C GLY A 128 -21.61 6.63 -10.52
#